data_AF-A0A7X3XX30-F1
#
_entry.id   AF-A0A7X3XX30-F1
#
_cell.length_a   1.000
_cell.length_b   1.000
_cell.length_c   1.000
_cell.angle_alpha   90.00
_cell.angle_beta   90.00
_cell.angle_gamma   90.00
#
_symmetry.space_group_name_H-M   'P 1'
#
loop_
_entity.id
_entity.type
_entity.pdbx_description
1 polymer ?
#
loop_
_entity_poly.entity_id
_entity_poly.type
_entity_poly.pdbx_seq_one_letter_code
_entity_poly.pdbx_strand_id
1 'polypeptide(L)'
;AVYPRPGGAAAAGRAVERVLAELGGGCHFVRAESRETTVKTRVLARGQQVVRVDREHTAPISSAAQTELATRLHARLPGAHALVLADYDKGVLSPPLIRHAIDAALGLGVPVVADPRRRNFFSYSGATVFKPNRGELEAALDAEARAGDTAWMEAARVRAGARHLLLTLGAEGMSLASPRRALTRIRARPHAVYDVSGAGDTVAAAVAVSLAADATPREAVELAAAAAAAGVAKVGVATVTREETAALLSSLTSTA
;
A
#
# COMPACT_ATOMS: atom_id res chain seq x y z
N ALA A 1 -7.55 9.62 -6.05
CA ALA A 1 -8.30 10.09 -4.87
C ALA A 1 -9.44 11.02 -5.29
N VAL A 2 -10.45 11.18 -4.42
CA VAL A 2 -11.65 11.99 -4.67
C VAL A 2 -11.80 13.11 -3.61
N TYR A 3 -11.92 14.38 -4.00
CA TYR A 3 -11.95 15.55 -3.06
C TYR A 3 -13.04 16.61 -3.37
N PRO A 4 -13.51 17.42 -2.40
CA PRO A 4 -14.52 18.46 -2.65
C PRO A 4 -13.99 19.75 -3.31
N ARG A 5 -14.91 20.56 -3.88
CA ARG A 5 -14.71 21.94 -4.42
C ARG A 5 -14.63 23.01 -3.31
N PRO A 6 -14.18 24.26 -3.59
CA PRO A 6 -13.80 25.26 -2.58
C PRO A 6 -14.85 25.60 -1.51
N GLY A 7 -14.50 25.35 -0.25
CA GLY A 7 -15.22 25.65 1.01
C GLY A 7 -14.39 25.14 2.19
N GLY A 8 -14.86 25.20 3.44
CA GLY A 8 -14.07 24.76 4.63
C GLY A 8 -13.50 23.33 4.53
N ALA A 9 -14.23 22.41 3.90
CA ALA A 9 -13.80 21.03 3.61
C ALA A 9 -12.81 20.90 2.42
N ALA A 10 -12.65 21.96 1.61
CA ALA A 10 -11.72 22.01 0.49
C ALA A 10 -10.30 22.41 0.90
N ALA A 11 -10.13 22.95 2.11
CA ALA A 11 -8.80 23.28 2.63
C ALA A 11 -7.92 22.02 2.73
N ALA A 12 -8.49 20.90 3.21
CA ALA A 12 -7.78 19.63 3.30
C ALA A 12 -7.41 19.07 1.92
N GLY A 13 -8.34 19.05 0.96
CA GLY A 13 -8.06 18.60 -0.41
C GLY A 13 -6.98 19.45 -1.10
N ARG A 14 -7.05 20.78 -0.95
CA ARG A 14 -6.01 21.70 -1.45
C ARG A 14 -4.66 21.54 -0.75
N ALA A 15 -4.66 21.20 0.55
CA ALA A 15 -3.44 20.93 1.28
C ALA A 15 -2.75 19.67 0.74
N VAL A 16 -3.51 18.62 0.42
CA VAL A 16 -2.96 17.41 -0.23
C VAL A 16 -2.39 17.75 -1.61
N GLU A 17 -3.13 18.50 -2.44
CA GLU A 17 -2.64 18.95 -3.75
C GLU A 17 -1.31 19.72 -3.64
N ARG A 18 -1.21 20.62 -2.65
CA ARG A 18 -0.01 21.42 -2.40
C ARG A 18 1.18 20.56 -1.97
N VAL A 19 1.01 19.72 -0.95
CA VAL A 19 2.09 18.87 -0.43
C VAL A 19 2.63 17.95 -1.53
N LEU A 20 1.74 17.37 -2.35
CA LEU A 20 2.18 16.51 -3.45
C LEU A 20 2.91 17.29 -4.55
N ALA A 21 2.47 18.51 -4.86
CA ALA A 21 3.17 19.37 -5.80
C ALA A 21 4.58 19.77 -5.30
N GLU A 22 4.71 20.07 -4.01
CA GLU A 22 6.02 20.35 -3.37
C GLU A 22 6.96 19.13 -3.41
N LEU A 23 6.41 17.91 -3.38
CA LEU A 23 7.15 16.67 -3.55
C LEU A 23 7.46 16.32 -5.03
N GLY A 24 7.05 17.17 -5.98
CA GLY A 24 7.23 16.95 -7.42
C GLY A 24 6.31 15.88 -8.01
N GLY A 25 5.28 15.45 -7.27
CA GLY A 25 4.31 14.46 -7.71
C GLY A 25 3.23 15.03 -8.63
N GLY A 26 2.93 14.34 -9.73
CA GLY A 26 1.78 14.64 -10.57
C GLY A 26 0.46 14.27 -9.87
N CYS A 27 -0.49 15.20 -9.82
CA CYS A 27 -1.78 15.00 -9.15
C CYS A 27 -2.93 14.85 -10.17
N HIS A 28 -3.62 13.72 -10.12
CA HIS A 28 -4.81 13.45 -10.95
C HIS A 28 -6.02 13.09 -10.10
N PHE A 29 -6.59 14.09 -9.42
CA PHE A 29 -7.75 13.91 -8.56
C PHE A 29 -9.07 14.07 -9.31
N VAL A 30 -10.03 13.21 -8.97
CA VAL A 30 -11.45 13.41 -9.29
C VAL A 30 -12.05 14.23 -8.17
N ARG A 31 -12.97 15.15 -8.46
CA ARG A 31 -13.59 15.96 -7.41
C ARG A 31 -15.02 15.50 -7.17
N ALA A 32 -15.41 15.27 -5.92
CA ALA A 32 -16.79 14.94 -5.55
C ALA A 32 -17.32 15.92 -4.50
N GLU A 33 -18.42 16.58 -4.82
CA GLU A 33 -19.03 17.61 -3.98
C GLU A 33 -19.72 17.02 -2.75
N SER A 34 -20.22 15.79 -2.84
CA SER A 34 -20.94 15.09 -1.76
C SER A 34 -20.03 14.39 -0.74
N ARG A 35 -18.72 14.66 -0.77
CA ARG A 35 -17.76 13.96 0.09
C ARG A 35 -16.70 14.89 0.65
N GLU A 36 -16.42 14.74 1.93
CA GLU A 36 -15.28 15.40 2.55
C GLU A 36 -13.97 14.65 2.30
N THR A 37 -12.86 15.40 2.30
CA THR A 37 -11.52 14.84 2.30
C THR A 37 -11.28 14.11 3.62
N THR A 38 -10.77 12.88 3.58
CA THR A 38 -10.40 12.15 4.80
C THR A 38 -9.27 12.89 5.54
N VAL A 39 -9.51 13.23 6.81
CA VAL A 39 -8.53 13.88 7.69
C VAL A 39 -8.46 13.13 9.01
N LYS A 40 -7.24 12.75 9.42
CA LYS A 40 -6.99 12.12 10.72
C LYS A 40 -6.21 13.08 11.60
N THR A 41 -6.89 13.67 12.57
CA THR A 41 -6.31 14.65 13.50
C THR A 41 -5.83 13.93 14.76
N ARG A 42 -4.53 14.01 15.07
CA ARG A 42 -3.95 13.44 16.30
C ARG A 42 -3.66 14.58 17.29
N VAL A 43 -4.23 14.51 18.48
CA VAL A 43 -3.97 15.46 19.57
C VAL A 43 -2.95 14.85 20.50
N LEU A 44 -1.83 15.56 20.68
CA LEU A 44 -0.71 15.13 21.50
C LEU A 44 -0.64 16.00 22.77
N ALA A 45 -0.41 15.39 23.93
CA ALA A 45 -0.09 16.09 25.17
C ALA A 45 1.10 15.41 25.84
N ARG A 46 2.11 16.21 26.25
CA ARG A 46 3.35 15.71 26.86
C ARG A 46 4.02 14.58 26.05
N GLY A 47 4.00 14.68 24.73
CA GLY A 47 4.59 13.69 23.82
C GLY A 47 3.77 12.40 23.62
N GLN A 48 2.59 12.28 24.24
CA GLN A 48 1.71 11.12 24.09
C GLN A 48 0.45 11.48 23.30
N GLN A 49 -0.04 10.55 22.48
CA GLN A 49 -1.31 10.73 21.77
C GLN A 49 -2.47 10.57 22.74
N VAL A 50 -3.26 11.64 22.92
CA VAL A 50 -4.42 11.67 23.83
C VAL A 50 -5.68 11.24 23.10
N VAL A 51 -5.95 11.85 21.93
CA VAL A 51 -7.15 11.56 21.15
C VAL A 51 -6.86 11.63 19.65
N ARG A 52 -7.58 10.81 18.89
CA ARG A 52 -7.62 10.87 17.44
C ARG A 52 -9.04 11.21 16.98
N VAL A 53 -9.17 12.24 16.14
CA VAL A 53 -10.43 12.66 15.53
C VAL A 53 -10.33 12.42 14.02
N ASP A 54 -11.12 11.47 13.53
CA ASP A 54 -11.19 11.12 12.11
C ASP A 54 -12.42 11.80 11.49
N ARG A 55 -12.20 12.61 10.45
CA ARG A 55 -13.26 13.14 9.57
C ARG A 55 -13.17 12.37 8.26
N GLU A 56 -14.16 11.55 7.97
CA GLU A 56 -14.10 10.63 6.84
C GLU A 56 -15.48 10.24 6.34
N HIS A 57 -15.58 10.05 5.02
CA HIS A 57 -16.74 9.47 4.37
C HIS A 57 -16.36 8.12 3.77
N THR A 58 -17.07 7.05 4.15
CA THR A 58 -16.73 5.66 3.80
C THR A 58 -17.70 5.01 2.82
N ALA A 59 -18.81 5.67 2.49
CA ALA A 59 -19.75 5.17 1.49
C ALA A 59 -19.06 5.00 0.12
N PRO A 60 -19.53 4.14 -0.79
CA PRO A 60 -19.03 4.11 -2.16
C PRO A 60 -19.10 5.49 -2.85
N ILE A 61 -18.14 5.78 -3.74
CA ILE A 61 -18.21 6.96 -4.61
C ILE A 61 -19.30 6.79 -5.69
N SER A 62 -19.81 7.91 -6.22
CA SER A 62 -20.85 7.90 -7.26
C SER A 62 -20.37 7.21 -8.53
N SER A 63 -21.30 6.68 -9.33
CA SER A 63 -21.00 6.08 -10.64
C SER A 63 -20.24 7.03 -11.56
N ALA A 64 -20.63 8.31 -11.59
CA ALA A 64 -19.93 9.35 -12.34
C ALA A 64 -18.45 9.48 -11.92
N ALA A 65 -18.16 9.50 -10.62
CA ALA A 65 -16.79 9.55 -10.12
C ALA A 65 -16.00 8.26 -10.43
N GLN A 66 -16.65 7.10 -10.42
CA GLN A 66 -16.03 5.82 -10.82
C GLN A 66 -15.63 5.86 -12.30
N THR A 67 -16.54 6.29 -13.18
CA THR A 67 -16.28 6.43 -14.62
C THR A 67 -15.15 7.43 -14.90
N GLU A 68 -15.14 8.55 -14.19
CA GLU A 68 -14.07 9.55 -14.35
C GLU A 68 -12.70 9.00 -13.89
N LEU A 69 -12.65 8.29 -12.76
CA LEU A 69 -11.41 7.64 -12.31
C LEU A 69 -10.91 6.59 -13.31
N ALA A 70 -11.80 5.74 -13.83
CA ALA A 70 -11.46 4.75 -14.83
C ALA A 70 -10.91 5.39 -16.11
N THR A 71 -11.56 6.47 -16.59
CA THR A 71 -11.12 7.23 -17.77
C THR A 71 -9.73 7.83 -17.57
N ARG A 72 -9.49 8.48 -16.42
CA ARG A 72 -8.19 9.07 -16.09
C ARG A 72 -7.09 8.02 -15.92
N LEU A 73 -7.42 6.89 -15.32
CA LEU A 73 -6.49 5.75 -15.21
C LEU A 73 -6.08 5.28 -16.60
N HIS A 74 -7.05 5.02 -17.50
CA HIS A 74 -6.78 4.56 -18.85
C HIS A 74 -5.87 5.51 -19.64
N ALA A 75 -6.06 6.83 -19.49
CA ALA A 75 -5.24 7.83 -20.17
C ALA A 75 -3.79 7.93 -19.64
N ARG A 76 -3.49 7.40 -18.44
CA ARG A 76 -2.19 7.54 -17.79
C ARG A 76 -1.41 6.24 -17.67
N LEU A 77 -2.10 5.12 -17.63
CA LEU A 77 -1.49 3.81 -17.45
C LEU A 77 -0.44 3.44 -18.51
N PRO A 78 -0.57 3.83 -19.79
CA PRO A 78 0.48 3.56 -20.79
C PRO A 78 1.84 4.19 -20.49
N GLY A 79 1.91 5.24 -19.67
CA GLY A 79 3.16 5.88 -19.25
C GLY A 79 3.63 5.48 -17.85
N ALA A 80 2.94 4.53 -17.19
CA ALA A 80 3.25 4.09 -15.84
C ALA A 80 4.09 2.81 -15.88
N HIS A 81 5.05 2.69 -14.95
CA HIS A 81 5.89 1.50 -14.80
C HIS A 81 5.40 0.56 -13.68
N ALA A 82 4.51 1.02 -12.81
CA ALA A 82 3.82 0.21 -11.82
C ALA A 82 2.50 0.90 -11.42
N LEU A 83 1.54 0.11 -10.94
CA LEU A 83 0.28 0.59 -10.37
C LEU A 83 0.17 0.16 -8.91
N VAL A 84 -0.16 1.11 -8.02
CA VAL A 84 -0.47 0.81 -6.61
C VAL A 84 -1.95 1.03 -6.35
N LEU A 85 -2.62 0.01 -5.83
CA LEU A 85 -3.99 0.08 -5.33
C LEU A 85 -3.95 0.04 -3.79
N ALA A 86 -3.91 1.23 -3.17
CA ALA A 86 -3.89 1.37 -1.72
C ALA A 86 -5.31 1.54 -1.16
N ASP A 87 -5.87 0.47 -0.59
CA ASP A 87 -7.20 0.50 0.01
C ASP A 87 -7.17 0.97 1.46
N TYR A 88 -8.18 1.75 1.80
CA TYR A 88 -8.39 2.29 3.13
C TYR A 88 -9.85 2.12 3.60
N ASP A 89 -10.65 1.32 2.89
CA ASP A 89 -12.09 1.13 3.11
C ASP A 89 -12.86 2.47 3.10
N LYS A 90 -12.41 3.45 2.28
CA LYS A 90 -13.04 4.79 2.14
C LYS A 90 -13.99 4.91 0.95
N GLY A 91 -14.31 3.79 0.30
CA GLY A 91 -15.33 3.70 -0.75
C GLY A 91 -14.89 4.14 -2.15
N VAL A 92 -13.62 4.49 -2.36
CA VAL A 92 -13.07 4.81 -3.69
C VAL A 92 -12.83 3.53 -4.50
N LEU A 93 -12.12 2.56 -3.92
CA LEU A 93 -11.85 1.28 -4.56
C LEU A 93 -13.06 0.37 -4.42
N SER A 94 -13.98 0.44 -5.38
CA SER A 94 -15.08 -0.51 -5.53
C SER A 94 -14.58 -1.77 -6.26
N PRO A 95 -15.22 -2.94 -6.07
CA PRO A 95 -14.83 -4.15 -6.81
C PRO A 95 -14.78 -3.95 -8.34
N PRO A 96 -15.73 -3.25 -8.99
CA PRO A 96 -15.63 -2.96 -10.42
C PRO A 96 -14.40 -2.12 -10.79
N LEU A 97 -14.07 -1.09 -10.01
CA LEU A 97 -12.92 -0.23 -10.28
C LEU A 97 -11.59 -0.99 -10.05
N ILE A 98 -11.51 -1.81 -9.00
CA ILE A 98 -10.35 -2.66 -8.72
C ILE A 98 -10.10 -3.60 -9.89
N ARG A 99 -11.15 -4.31 -10.34
CA ARG A 99 -11.05 -5.24 -11.48
C ARG A 99 -10.61 -4.53 -12.76
N HIS A 100 -11.27 -3.42 -13.10
CA HIS A 100 -10.91 -2.63 -14.27
C HIS A 100 -9.44 -2.16 -14.22
N ALA A 101 -8.97 -1.69 -13.06
CA ALA A 101 -7.61 -1.21 -12.91
C ALA A 101 -6.56 -2.32 -13.04
N ILE A 102 -6.82 -3.50 -12.44
CA ILE A 102 -5.95 -4.66 -12.54
C ILE A 102 -5.89 -5.14 -14.00
N ASP A 103 -7.04 -5.35 -14.64
CA ASP A 103 -7.11 -5.89 -15.99
C ASP A 103 -6.44 -4.94 -17.00
N ALA A 104 -6.64 -3.63 -16.86
CA ALA A 104 -5.99 -2.62 -17.71
C ALA A 104 -4.46 -2.58 -17.52
N ALA A 105 -3.96 -2.68 -16.28
CA ALA A 105 -2.53 -2.64 -16.00
C ALA A 105 -1.82 -3.88 -16.53
N LEU A 106 -2.38 -5.06 -16.26
CA LEU A 106 -1.83 -6.32 -16.73
C LEU A 106 -1.84 -6.43 -18.26
N GLY A 107 -2.87 -5.89 -18.94
CA GLY A 107 -2.93 -5.83 -20.40
C GLY A 107 -1.79 -5.00 -21.03
N LEU A 108 -1.19 -4.08 -20.26
CA LEU A 108 -0.04 -3.27 -20.66
C LEU A 108 1.29 -3.80 -20.10
N GLY A 109 1.28 -4.94 -19.39
CA GLY A 109 2.46 -5.45 -18.70
C GLY A 109 2.89 -4.66 -17.46
N VAL A 110 2.05 -3.73 -16.98
CA VAL A 110 2.33 -2.90 -15.80
C VAL A 110 2.06 -3.71 -14.53
N PRO A 111 3.06 -3.92 -13.65
CA PRO A 111 2.87 -4.66 -12.41
C PRO A 111 1.93 -3.91 -11.45
N VAL A 112 1.08 -4.67 -10.76
CA VAL A 112 0.12 -4.14 -9.78
C VAL A 112 0.48 -4.57 -8.36
N VAL A 113 0.65 -3.60 -7.47
CA VAL A 113 0.78 -3.81 -6.02
C VAL A 113 -0.54 -3.44 -5.36
N ALA A 114 -1.19 -4.41 -4.73
CA ALA A 114 -2.43 -4.22 -3.99
C ALA A 114 -2.17 -4.23 -2.48
N ASP A 115 -2.60 -3.17 -1.79
CA ASP A 115 -2.63 -3.09 -0.32
C ASP A 115 -4.09 -3.14 0.14
N PRO A 116 -4.59 -4.33 0.51
CA PRO A 116 -6.01 -4.56 0.72
C PRO A 116 -6.50 -4.08 2.08
N ARG A 117 -7.82 -3.95 2.20
CA ARG A 117 -8.54 -3.85 3.48
C ARG A 117 -9.73 -4.81 3.50
N ARG A 118 -10.47 -4.80 4.61
CA ARG A 118 -11.48 -5.81 4.92
C ARG A 118 -12.61 -5.86 3.89
N ARG A 119 -13.11 -4.72 3.42
CA ARG A 119 -14.35 -4.68 2.60
C ARG A 119 -14.21 -5.40 1.27
N ASN A 120 -13.07 -5.26 0.60
CA ASN A 120 -12.85 -5.74 -0.77
C ASN A 120 -11.68 -6.72 -0.87
N PHE A 121 -11.36 -7.43 0.22
CA PHE A 121 -10.10 -8.15 0.36
C PHE A 121 -9.79 -9.09 -0.81
N PHE A 122 -10.77 -9.86 -1.28
CA PHE A 122 -10.61 -10.80 -2.40
C PHE A 122 -10.87 -10.19 -3.78
N SER A 123 -11.25 -8.91 -3.88
CA SER A 123 -11.47 -8.23 -5.17
C SER A 123 -10.19 -7.96 -5.94
N TYR A 124 -9.02 -8.09 -5.30
CA TYR A 124 -7.70 -7.84 -5.86
C TYR A 124 -7.08 -9.04 -6.60
N SER A 125 -7.87 -10.09 -6.86
CA SER A 125 -7.44 -11.22 -7.68
C SER A 125 -6.87 -10.75 -9.03
N GLY A 126 -5.72 -11.30 -9.42
CA GLY A 126 -4.92 -10.89 -10.58
C GLY A 126 -3.74 -9.97 -10.26
N ALA A 127 -3.72 -9.31 -9.08
CA ALA A 127 -2.60 -8.43 -8.72
C ALA A 127 -1.24 -9.14 -8.78
N THR A 128 -0.21 -8.41 -9.21
CA THR A 128 1.17 -8.92 -9.26
C THR A 128 1.67 -9.21 -7.85
N VAL A 129 1.54 -8.25 -6.93
CA VAL A 129 1.84 -8.45 -5.50
C VAL A 129 0.61 -8.05 -4.69
N PHE A 130 0.13 -8.97 -3.87
CA PHE A 130 -0.91 -8.72 -2.86
C PHE A 130 -0.26 -8.65 -1.48
N LYS A 131 -0.38 -7.50 -0.81
CA LYS A 131 0.37 -7.17 0.42
C LYS A 131 -0.54 -6.98 1.64
N PRO A 132 -1.17 -8.03 2.20
CA PRO A 132 -1.87 -7.89 3.47
C PRO A 132 -0.88 -7.87 4.65
N ASN A 133 -1.32 -7.32 5.78
CA ASN A 133 -0.71 -7.66 7.07
C ASN A 133 -1.32 -8.92 7.68
N ARG A 134 -0.70 -9.44 8.74
CA ARG A 134 -1.17 -10.61 9.51
C ARG A 134 -2.66 -10.54 9.83
N GLY A 135 -3.10 -9.49 10.51
CA GLY A 135 -4.49 -9.36 10.96
C GLY A 135 -5.50 -9.24 9.81
N GLU A 136 -5.12 -8.61 8.70
CA GLU A 136 -5.96 -8.55 7.50
C GLU A 136 -6.13 -9.92 6.85
N LEU A 137 -5.04 -10.67 6.69
CA LEU A 137 -5.08 -11.99 6.08
C LEU A 137 -5.82 -12.99 6.97
N GLU A 138 -5.55 -13.00 8.27
CA GLU A 138 -6.20 -13.90 9.23
C GLU A 138 -7.71 -13.64 9.27
N ALA A 139 -8.14 -12.37 9.33
CA ALA A 139 -9.55 -12.02 9.31
C ALA A 139 -10.25 -12.41 7.99
N ALA A 140 -9.56 -12.33 6.86
CA ALA A 140 -10.13 -12.69 5.57
C ALA A 140 -10.21 -14.21 5.34
N LEU A 141 -9.27 -14.97 5.92
CA LEU A 141 -9.20 -16.42 5.80
C LEU A 141 -9.97 -17.16 6.90
N ASP A 142 -10.31 -16.47 7.99
CA ASP A 142 -10.84 -17.04 9.23
C ASP A 142 -9.91 -18.15 9.77
N ALA A 143 -8.61 -17.87 9.76
CA ALA A 143 -7.56 -18.82 10.15
C ALA A 143 -6.29 -18.10 10.58
N GLU A 144 -5.54 -18.67 11.53
CA GLU A 144 -4.24 -18.14 11.96
C GLU A 144 -3.19 -18.21 10.84
N ALA A 145 -2.39 -17.15 10.70
CA ALA A 145 -1.38 -17.09 9.65
C ALA A 145 -0.12 -17.87 10.02
N ARG A 146 0.19 -18.89 9.22
CA ARG A 146 1.40 -19.70 9.35
C ARG A 146 2.48 -19.19 8.40
N ALA A 147 3.00 -18.02 8.72
CA ALA A 147 3.88 -17.27 7.82
C ALA A 147 5.21 -17.95 7.49
N GLY A 148 5.64 -18.96 8.26
CA GLY A 148 6.81 -19.80 7.99
C GLY A 148 6.50 -21.13 7.30
N ASP A 149 5.24 -21.48 7.12
CA ASP A 149 4.80 -22.71 6.46
C ASP A 149 4.62 -22.45 4.96
N THR A 150 5.42 -23.14 4.14
CA THR A 150 5.41 -22.96 2.68
C THR A 150 4.08 -23.39 2.06
N ALA A 151 3.49 -24.50 2.51
CA ALA A 151 2.25 -25.01 1.95
C ALA A 151 1.07 -24.10 2.32
N TRP A 152 1.04 -23.62 3.58
CA TRP A 152 0.02 -22.67 4.02
C TRP A 152 0.10 -21.34 3.25
N MET A 153 1.31 -20.78 3.12
CA MET A 153 1.53 -19.51 2.41
C MET A 153 1.17 -19.61 0.92
N GLU A 154 1.47 -20.75 0.28
CA GLU A 154 1.06 -21.01 -1.10
C GLU A 154 -0.45 -21.14 -1.24
N ALA A 155 -1.12 -21.85 -0.33
CA ALA A 155 -2.58 -21.96 -0.31
C ALA A 155 -3.26 -20.59 -0.11
N ALA A 156 -2.73 -19.76 0.80
CA ALA A 156 -3.20 -18.40 1.02
C ALA A 156 -3.01 -17.52 -0.23
N ARG A 157 -1.87 -17.65 -0.93
CA ARG A 157 -1.60 -16.93 -2.19
C ARG A 157 -2.59 -17.32 -3.28
N VAL A 158 -2.85 -18.61 -3.46
CA VAL A 158 -3.82 -19.12 -4.43
C VAL A 158 -5.23 -18.60 -4.09
N ARG A 159 -5.63 -18.64 -2.81
CA ARG A 159 -6.93 -18.13 -2.37
C ARG A 159 -7.08 -16.62 -2.54
N ALA A 160 -6.01 -15.85 -2.39
CA ALA A 160 -5.99 -14.42 -2.71
C ALA A 160 -6.06 -14.13 -4.22
N GLY A 161 -5.79 -15.14 -5.08
CA GLY A 161 -5.79 -14.98 -6.53
C GLY A 161 -4.64 -14.11 -7.05
N ALA A 162 -3.57 -13.93 -6.27
CA ALA A 162 -2.45 -13.06 -6.61
C ALA A 162 -1.26 -13.84 -7.15
N ARG A 163 -0.45 -13.21 -8.02
CA ARG A 163 0.80 -13.84 -8.49
C ARG A 163 1.77 -14.03 -7.34
N HIS A 164 1.94 -13.02 -6.49
CA HIS A 164 2.77 -13.06 -5.29
C HIS A 164 1.98 -12.60 -4.07
N LEU A 165 2.16 -13.27 -2.94
CA LEU A 165 1.60 -12.89 -1.63
C LEU A 165 2.74 -12.41 -0.74
N LEU A 166 2.74 -11.13 -0.39
CA LEU A 166 3.68 -10.50 0.54
C LEU A 166 2.98 -10.25 1.88
N LEU A 167 3.20 -11.11 2.85
CA LEU A 167 2.63 -10.99 4.19
C LEU A 167 3.57 -10.19 5.10
N THR A 168 3.13 -9.02 5.58
CA THR A 168 3.88 -8.23 6.56
C THR A 168 3.50 -8.61 7.99
N LEU A 169 4.49 -8.81 8.85
CA LEU A 169 4.35 -9.38 10.20
C LEU A 169 4.88 -8.46 11.32
N GLY A 170 5.01 -7.15 11.04
CA GLY A 170 5.57 -6.19 11.98
C GLY A 170 7.00 -6.57 12.41
N ALA A 171 7.20 -6.76 13.72
CA ALA A 171 8.51 -7.10 14.30
C ALA A 171 9.05 -8.49 13.87
N GLU A 172 8.22 -9.37 13.30
CA GLU A 172 8.69 -10.66 12.77
C GLU A 172 9.18 -10.54 11.31
N GLY A 173 9.07 -9.37 10.70
CA GLY A 173 9.49 -9.09 9.32
C GLY A 173 8.41 -9.41 8.28
N MET A 174 8.77 -10.11 7.20
CA MET A 174 7.92 -10.34 6.04
C MET A 174 8.09 -11.75 5.46
N SER A 175 7.01 -12.30 4.91
CA SER A 175 7.02 -13.57 4.16
C SER A 175 6.51 -13.33 2.75
N LEU A 176 7.25 -13.81 1.74
CA LEU A 176 6.86 -13.75 0.34
C LEU A 176 6.65 -15.17 -0.21
N ALA A 177 5.42 -15.46 -0.62
CA ALA A 177 5.10 -16.64 -1.42
C ALA A 177 5.03 -16.29 -2.90
N SER A 178 5.70 -17.10 -3.72
CA SER A 178 5.79 -16.94 -5.17
C SER A 178 5.54 -18.27 -5.87
N PRO A 179 4.95 -18.27 -7.08
CA PRO A 179 4.56 -19.50 -7.75
C PRO A 179 5.80 -20.36 -8.05
N ARG A 180 5.76 -21.63 -7.66
CA ARG A 180 6.84 -22.61 -7.93
C ARG A 180 8.23 -22.15 -7.42
N ARG A 181 8.27 -21.36 -6.36
CA ARG A 181 9.51 -20.91 -5.70
C ARG A 181 9.45 -21.24 -4.21
N ALA A 182 10.61 -21.37 -3.59
CA ALA A 182 10.70 -21.51 -2.14
C ALA A 182 10.16 -20.25 -1.45
N LEU A 183 9.58 -20.43 -0.26
CA LEU A 183 9.13 -19.34 0.59
C LEU A 183 10.31 -18.44 0.94
N THR A 184 10.18 -17.14 0.69
CA THR A 184 11.18 -16.15 1.10
C THR A 184 10.76 -15.54 2.44
N ARG A 185 11.66 -15.60 3.43
CA ARG A 185 11.46 -14.99 4.76
C ARG A 185 12.51 -13.92 4.99
N ILE A 186 12.07 -12.71 5.30
CA ILE A 186 12.95 -11.62 5.73
C ILE A 186 12.58 -11.28 7.17
N ARG A 187 13.52 -11.42 8.10
CA ARG A 187 13.31 -11.03 9.50
C ARG A 187 13.41 -9.51 9.62
N ALA A 188 12.59 -8.92 10.50
CA ALA A 188 12.80 -7.52 10.85
C ALA A 188 14.12 -7.39 11.61
N ARG A 189 14.80 -6.26 11.43
CA ARG A 189 15.99 -5.94 12.20
C ARG A 189 15.59 -5.40 13.57
N PRO A 190 16.33 -5.72 14.64
CA PRO A 190 16.23 -4.98 15.89
C PRO A 190 16.79 -3.57 15.66
N HIS A 191 15.91 -2.62 15.39
CA HIS A 191 16.20 -1.19 15.30
C HIS A 191 15.32 -0.44 16.28
N ALA A 192 15.71 0.78 16.64
CA ALA A 192 14.87 1.63 17.47
C ALA A 192 13.55 1.90 16.72
N VAL A 193 12.46 1.31 17.20
CA VAL A 193 11.13 1.53 16.66
C VAL A 193 10.52 2.71 17.42
N TYR A 194 10.30 3.82 16.72
CA TYR A 194 9.69 5.03 17.26
C TYR A 194 8.20 5.09 16.92
N ASP A 195 7.82 4.92 15.65
CA ASP A 195 6.43 4.94 15.20
C ASP A 195 6.24 4.00 14.01
N VAL A 196 5.22 3.14 14.04
CA VAL A 196 4.91 2.19 12.95
C VAL A 196 3.93 2.76 11.92
N SER A 197 3.49 4.02 12.11
CA SER A 197 2.59 4.72 11.21
C SER A 197 3.17 4.81 9.79
N GLY A 198 2.46 4.28 8.79
CA GLY A 198 2.88 4.35 7.39
C GLY A 198 3.92 3.30 6.96
N ALA A 199 4.30 2.36 7.84
CA ALA A 199 5.21 1.27 7.48
C ALA A 199 4.63 0.43 6.33
N GLY A 200 3.33 0.14 6.34
CA GLY A 200 2.65 -0.58 5.26
C GLY A 200 2.71 0.15 3.92
N ASP A 201 2.51 1.47 3.92
CA ASP A 201 2.61 2.30 2.71
C ASP A 201 4.04 2.33 2.18
N THR A 202 5.02 2.43 3.08
CA THR A 202 6.46 2.39 2.74
C THR A 202 6.81 1.07 2.05
N VAL A 203 6.29 -0.06 2.55
CA VAL A 203 6.48 -1.37 1.92
C VAL A 203 5.83 -1.40 0.53
N ALA A 204 4.56 -0.98 0.40
CA ALA A 204 3.87 -0.97 -0.89
C ALA A 204 4.59 -0.10 -1.92
N ALA A 205 5.06 1.09 -1.52
CA ALA A 205 5.83 1.99 -2.38
C ALA A 205 7.18 1.40 -2.79
N ALA A 206 7.95 0.84 -1.85
CA ALA A 206 9.24 0.22 -2.14
C ALA A 206 9.11 -0.99 -3.09
N VAL A 207 8.09 -1.83 -2.88
CA VAL A 207 7.79 -2.94 -3.81
C VAL A 207 7.45 -2.39 -5.20
N ALA A 208 6.57 -1.39 -5.29
CA ALA A 208 6.15 -0.83 -6.56
C ALA A 208 7.31 -0.19 -7.35
N VAL A 209 8.17 0.58 -6.68
CA VAL A 209 9.36 1.18 -7.28
C VAL A 209 10.36 0.11 -7.74
N SER A 210 10.53 -0.96 -6.96
CA SER A 210 11.42 -2.06 -7.34
C SER A 210 10.91 -2.79 -8.57
N LEU A 211 9.61 -3.11 -8.62
CA LEU A 211 9.00 -3.77 -9.78
C LEU A 211 9.01 -2.87 -11.02
N ALA A 212 8.83 -1.56 -10.85
CA ALA A 212 8.96 -0.58 -11.93
C ALA A 212 10.39 -0.49 -12.50
N ALA A 213 11.39 -0.93 -11.73
CA ALA A 213 12.78 -1.03 -12.13
C ALA A 213 13.19 -2.47 -12.54
N ASP A 214 12.19 -3.32 -12.88
CA ASP A 214 12.37 -4.72 -13.30
C ASP A 214 13.05 -5.63 -12.25
N ALA A 215 13.12 -5.20 -10.98
CA ALA A 215 13.66 -6.03 -9.92
C ALA A 215 12.76 -7.26 -9.69
N THR A 216 13.38 -8.36 -9.27
CA THR A 216 12.66 -9.57 -8.90
C THR A 216 11.78 -9.32 -7.66
N PRO A 217 10.69 -10.10 -7.47
CA PRO A 217 9.88 -10.00 -6.26
C PRO A 217 10.67 -10.20 -4.96
N ARG A 218 11.76 -10.97 -4.99
CA ARG A 218 12.65 -11.15 -3.83
C ARG A 218 13.40 -9.86 -3.51
N GLU A 219 14.07 -9.27 -4.49
CA GLU A 219 14.80 -8.00 -4.34
C GLU A 219 13.86 -6.88 -3.90
N ALA A 220 12.64 -6.85 -4.44
CA ALA A 220 11.61 -5.89 -4.05
C ALA A 220 11.25 -5.99 -2.55
N VAL A 221 11.18 -7.21 -1.99
CA VAL A 221 10.87 -7.41 -0.58
C VAL A 221 12.07 -7.11 0.32
N GLU A 222 13.30 -7.35 -0.15
CA GLU A 222 14.52 -6.95 0.55
C GLU A 222 14.63 -5.42 0.66
N LEU A 223 14.40 -4.70 -0.43
CA LEU A 223 14.34 -3.24 -0.41
C LEU A 223 13.21 -2.75 0.50
N ALA A 224 12.03 -3.36 0.41
CA ALA A 224 10.89 -2.97 1.23
C ALA A 224 11.12 -3.22 2.73
N ALA A 225 11.84 -4.27 3.11
CA ALA A 225 12.23 -4.51 4.49
C ALA A 225 13.21 -3.45 5.00
N ALA A 226 14.20 -3.06 4.19
CA ALA A 226 15.11 -1.97 4.50
C ALA A 226 14.38 -0.62 4.63
N ALA A 227 13.50 -0.30 3.68
CA ALA A 227 12.71 0.92 3.69
C ALA A 227 11.78 0.99 4.91
N ALA A 228 11.09 -0.11 5.24
CA ALA A 228 10.24 -0.18 6.42
C ALA A 228 11.07 0.04 7.71
N ALA A 229 12.24 -0.57 7.81
CA ALA A 229 13.14 -0.40 8.96
C ALA A 229 13.62 1.05 9.12
N ALA A 230 13.93 1.76 8.03
CA ALA A 230 14.25 3.19 8.07
C ALA A 230 13.04 4.04 8.47
N GLY A 231 11.85 3.70 7.99
CA GLY A 231 10.62 4.46 8.25
C GLY A 231 10.19 4.38 9.71
N VAL A 232 10.21 3.17 10.30
CA VAL A 232 9.77 2.97 11.70
C VAL A 232 10.70 3.60 12.73
N ALA A 233 11.91 4.00 12.32
CA ALA A 233 12.87 4.71 13.16
C ALA A 233 12.57 6.22 13.27
N LYS A 234 11.49 6.70 12.64
CA LYS A 234 11.09 8.12 12.62
C LYS A 234 9.73 8.30 13.30
N VAL A 235 9.42 9.53 13.72
CA VAL A 235 8.14 9.88 14.33
C VAL A 235 7.12 10.24 13.25
N GLY A 236 5.90 9.70 13.33
CA GLY A 236 4.81 9.99 12.41
C GLY A 236 4.89 9.23 11.09
N VAL A 237 4.06 9.65 10.13
CA VAL A 237 4.09 9.13 8.75
C VAL A 237 5.25 9.81 8.02
N ALA A 238 6.46 9.26 8.20
CA ALA A 238 7.67 9.78 7.60
C ALA A 238 8.00 9.11 6.26
N THR A 239 8.69 9.83 5.39
CA THR A 239 9.28 9.27 4.17
C THR A 239 10.70 8.76 4.43
N VAL A 240 11.18 7.88 3.56
CA VAL A 240 12.55 7.36 3.58
C VAL A 240 13.29 7.76 2.32
N THR A 241 14.57 8.07 2.47
CA THR A 241 15.46 8.42 1.37
C THR A 241 16.11 7.18 0.76
N ARG A 242 16.69 7.35 -0.43
CA ARG A 242 17.46 6.30 -1.08
C ARG A 242 18.67 5.91 -0.23
N GLU A 243 19.34 6.88 0.36
CA GLU A 243 20.57 6.71 1.15
C GLU A 243 20.28 5.92 2.44
N GLU A 244 19.22 6.29 3.17
CA GLU A 244 18.77 5.55 4.37
C GLU A 244 18.41 4.11 4.03
N THR A 245 17.68 3.91 2.93
CA THR A 245 17.26 2.57 2.49
C THR A 245 18.46 1.74 2.06
N ALA A 246 19.40 2.31 1.30
CA ALA A 246 20.59 1.62 0.82
C ALA A 246 21.52 1.20 1.96
N ALA A 247 21.73 2.07 2.96
CA ALA A 247 22.53 1.75 4.14
C ALA A 247 22.01 0.52 4.88
N LEU A 248 20.68 0.41 5.01
CA LEU A 248 20.04 -0.75 5.63
C LEU A 248 20.03 -1.98 4.71
N LEU A 249 19.91 -1.80 3.40
CA LEU A 249 19.93 -2.92 2.45
C LEU A 249 21.31 -3.61 2.41
N SER A 250 22.41 -2.87 2.32
CA SER A 250 23.77 -3.45 2.31
C SER A 250 24.06 -4.29 3.55
N SER A 251 23.46 -3.93 4.68
CA SER A 251 23.59 -4.70 5.90
C SER A 251 22.78 -6.01 5.86
N LEU A 252 21.67 -6.10 5.11
CA LEU A 252 20.84 -7.32 4.96
C LEU A 252 21.56 -8.41 4.16
N THR A 253 22.31 -8.02 3.14
CA THR A 253 23.06 -8.94 2.29
C THR A 253 24.34 -9.46 2.95
N SER A 254 24.85 -8.80 4.01
CA SER A 254 26.06 -9.25 4.72
C SER A 254 25.81 -10.37 5.76
N THR A 255 24.55 -10.65 6.08
CA THR A 255 24.12 -11.59 7.14
C THR A 255 23.43 -12.85 6.62
N ALA A 256 23.48 -13.08 5.30
CA ALA A 256 22.96 -14.28 4.63
C ALA A 256 24.12 -15.09 4.05
#